data_AF-A0A955PEL7-F1
#
_entry.id   AF-A0A955PEL7-F1
#
_cell.length_a   1.000
_cell.length_b   1.000
_cell.length_c   1.000
_cell.angle_alpha   90.00
_cell.angle_beta   90.00
_cell.angle_gamma   90.00
#
_symmetry.space_group_name_H-M   'P 1'
#
loop_
_entity.id
_entity.type
_entity.pdbx_description
1 polymer ?
#
loop_
_entity_poly.entity_id
_entity_poly.type
_entity_poly.pdbx_seq_one_letter_code
_entity_poly.pdbx_strand_id
1 'polypeptide(L)'
;TWRERDRECGGLIYYPVVDTGWDARPWHGKKAQVIRNRTADGFERLLAQAKSYCEEHGKPFVVLGPVNEWGEGSYIEPCVEFEFDMLERIRKVFGIPEPSGWPVNIGPSDIGLGPYDLTK
;
A
#
# COMPACT_ATOMS: atom_id res chain seq x y z
N THR A 1 4.24 14.11 9.69
CA THR A 1 4.68 14.11 8.27
C THR A 1 6.06 13.48 8.15
N TRP A 2 6.50 13.05 6.96
CA TRP A 2 7.86 12.50 6.80
C TRP A 2 8.95 13.48 7.19
N ARG A 3 8.80 14.77 6.85
CA ARG A 3 9.73 15.84 7.21
C ARG A 3 9.96 15.96 8.72
N GLU A 4 8.89 15.84 9.51
CA GLU A 4 8.99 15.87 10.97
C GLU A 4 9.72 14.65 11.51
N ARG A 5 9.41 13.45 11.00
CA ARG A 5 10.06 12.20 11.40
C ARG A 5 11.54 12.17 11.04
N ASP A 6 11.89 12.65 9.86
CA ASP A 6 13.29 12.78 9.40
C ASP A 6 14.10 13.68 10.34
N ARG A 7 13.51 14.83 10.74
CA ARG A 7 14.11 15.73 11.72
C ARG A 7 14.25 15.06 13.10
N GLU A 8 13.23 14.32 13.54
CA GLU A 8 13.24 13.60 14.82
C GLU A 8 14.27 12.46 14.86
N CYS A 9 14.61 11.86 13.71
CA CYS A 9 15.65 10.84 13.62
C CYS A 9 17.07 11.39 13.90
N GLY A 10 17.27 12.71 13.89
CA GLY A 10 18.53 13.35 14.24
C GLY A 10 19.68 12.87 13.36
N GLY A 11 20.68 12.20 13.95
CA GLY A 11 21.85 11.68 13.23
C GLY A 11 21.64 10.31 12.57
N LEU A 12 20.49 9.67 12.75
CA LEU A 12 20.20 8.36 12.17
C LEU A 12 19.64 8.48 10.76
N ILE A 13 19.88 7.46 9.93
CA ILE A 13 19.30 7.39 8.59
C ILE A 13 17.80 7.11 8.71
N TYR A 14 16.99 8.04 8.22
CA TYR A 14 15.55 7.90 8.12
C TYR A 14 15.13 7.44 6.71
N TYR A 15 14.31 6.39 6.66
CA TYR A 15 13.63 5.93 5.46
C TYR A 15 12.12 6.22 5.57
N PRO A 16 11.54 7.00 4.65
CA PRO A 16 10.11 7.28 4.66
C PRO A 16 9.27 6.01 4.53
N VAL A 17 8.22 5.92 5.35
CA VAL A 17 7.26 4.81 5.33
C VAL A 17 5.95 5.26 4.70
N VAL A 18 5.42 4.47 3.78
CA VAL A 18 4.06 4.59 3.26
C VAL A 18 3.20 3.50 3.89
N ASP A 19 2.20 3.92 4.68
CA ASP A 19 1.22 3.01 5.26
C ASP A 19 0.21 2.53 4.21
N THR A 20 -0.23 1.28 4.35
CA THR A 20 -1.16 0.63 3.42
C THR A 20 -2.62 0.64 3.84
N GLY A 21 -2.89 1.15 5.04
CA GLY A 21 -4.21 1.16 5.65
C GLY A 21 -4.11 1.10 7.17
N TRP A 22 -5.25 1.16 7.83
CA TRP A 22 -5.38 0.82 9.25
C TRP A 22 -6.85 0.65 9.60
N ASP A 23 -7.24 -0.53 9.99
CA ASP A 23 -8.57 -0.87 10.51
C ASP A 23 -8.48 -2.02 11.52
N ALA A 24 -8.08 -1.69 12.74
CA ALA A 24 -7.93 -2.65 13.83
C ALA A 24 -9.27 -3.00 14.53
N ARG A 25 -10.42 -2.81 13.87
CA ARG A 25 -11.74 -3.21 14.40
C ARG A 25 -11.82 -4.69 14.79
N PRO A 26 -11.21 -5.66 14.08
CA PRO A 26 -11.18 -7.05 14.52
C PRO A 26 -10.58 -7.25 15.93
N TRP A 27 -9.60 -6.44 16.31
CA TRP A 27 -8.92 -6.53 17.61
C TRP A 27 -9.55 -5.66 18.71
N HIS A 28 -10.03 -4.47 18.34
CA HIS A 28 -10.39 -3.43 19.32
C HIS A 28 -11.87 -3.02 19.26
N GLY A 29 -12.64 -3.65 18.37
CA GLY A 29 -14.07 -3.39 18.19
C GLY A 29 -14.37 -1.90 17.98
N LYS A 30 -15.35 -1.38 18.71
CA LYS A 30 -15.80 0.03 18.57
C LYS A 30 -14.77 1.07 19.02
N LYS A 31 -13.71 0.66 19.73
CA LYS A 31 -12.64 1.56 20.20
C LYS A 31 -11.48 1.65 19.20
N ALA A 32 -11.52 0.88 18.12
CA ALA A 32 -10.47 0.88 17.11
C ALA A 32 -10.33 2.26 16.46
N GLN A 33 -9.08 2.66 16.26
CA GLN A 33 -8.74 3.69 15.30
C GLN A 33 -8.85 3.09 13.89
N VAL A 34 -9.36 3.88 12.95
CA VAL A 34 -9.62 3.43 11.56
C VAL A 34 -9.29 4.56 10.60
N ILE A 35 -8.49 4.25 9.58
CA ILE A 35 -8.35 5.07 8.38
C ILE A 35 -9.54 4.73 7.48
N ARG A 36 -10.46 5.69 7.33
CA ARG A 36 -11.66 5.54 6.51
C ARG A 36 -11.40 5.95 5.06
N ASN A 37 -12.28 5.51 4.16
CA ASN A 37 -12.28 5.91 2.74
C ASN A 37 -10.96 5.61 2.05
N ARG A 38 -10.36 4.47 2.38
CA ARG A 38 -9.19 3.95 1.69
C ARG A 38 -9.60 3.58 0.26
N THR A 39 -8.85 4.08 -0.72
CA THR A 39 -9.07 3.80 -2.15
C THR A 39 -7.73 3.62 -2.85
N ALA A 40 -7.71 2.89 -3.97
CA ALA A 40 -6.51 2.72 -4.79
C ALA A 40 -5.96 4.07 -5.29
N ASP A 41 -6.82 4.99 -5.72
CA ASP A 41 -6.39 6.34 -6.12
C ASP A 41 -5.82 7.16 -4.96
N GLY A 42 -6.36 7.01 -3.75
CA GLY A 42 -5.80 7.63 -2.55
C GLY A 42 -4.40 7.11 -2.25
N PHE A 43 -4.22 5.80 -2.39
CA PHE A 43 -2.94 5.14 -2.24
C PHE A 43 -1.93 5.57 -3.32
N GLU A 44 -2.34 5.65 -4.60
CA GLU A 44 -1.50 6.17 -5.68
C GLU A 44 -0.97 7.58 -5.38
N ARG A 45 -1.85 8.47 -4.89
CA ARG A 45 -1.45 9.83 -4.49
C ARG A 45 -0.44 9.81 -3.34
N LEU A 46 -0.62 8.95 -2.35
CA LEU A 46 0.32 8.81 -1.22
C LEU A 46 1.69 8.29 -1.70
N LEU A 47 1.70 7.29 -2.58
CA LEU A 47 2.92 6.77 -3.20
C LEU A 47 3.65 7.87 -4.00
N ALA A 48 2.93 8.66 -4.80
CA ALA A 48 3.50 9.75 -5.58
C ALA A 48 4.12 10.83 -4.67
N GLN A 49 3.44 11.17 -3.56
CA GLN A 49 4.00 12.08 -2.56
C GLN A 49 5.27 11.54 -1.92
N ALA A 50 5.32 10.23 -1.62
CA ALA A 50 6.51 9.58 -1.06
C ALA A 50 7.68 9.63 -2.02
N LYS A 51 7.42 9.34 -3.29
CA LYS A 51 8.41 9.45 -4.37
C LYS A 51 8.98 10.86 -4.45
N SER A 52 8.13 11.88 -4.53
CA SER A 52 8.57 13.28 -4.59
C SER A 52 9.35 13.70 -3.34
N TYR A 53 8.91 13.28 -2.15
CA TYR A 53 9.65 13.55 -0.91
C TYR A 53 11.06 12.95 -0.96
N CYS A 54 11.18 11.68 -1.39
CA CYS A 54 12.45 11.00 -1.49
C CYS A 54 13.39 11.65 -2.53
N GLU A 55 12.87 12.04 -3.69
CA GLU A 55 13.61 12.75 -4.73
C GLU A 55 14.12 14.12 -4.23
N GLU A 56 13.27 14.90 -3.55
CA GLU A 56 13.63 16.22 -3.00
C GLU A 56 14.71 16.13 -1.91
N HIS A 57 14.69 15.07 -1.09
CA HIS A 57 15.55 14.93 0.09
C HIS A 57 16.69 13.93 -0.10
N GLY A 58 16.92 13.45 -1.34
CA GLY A 58 17.99 12.49 -1.65
C GLY A 58 17.87 11.16 -0.91
N LYS A 59 16.64 10.70 -0.63
CA LYS A 59 16.38 9.42 0.04
C LYS A 59 16.28 8.30 -1.01
N PRO A 60 17.12 7.26 -0.95
CA PRO A 60 17.16 6.23 -1.98
C PRO A 60 16.03 5.20 -1.89
N PHE A 61 15.33 5.12 -0.76
CA PHE A 61 14.31 4.11 -0.50
C PHE A 61 13.04 4.71 0.08
N VAL A 62 11.90 4.14 -0.33
CA VAL A 62 10.62 4.22 0.35
C VAL A 62 10.34 2.84 0.92
N VAL A 63 9.97 2.77 2.20
CA VAL A 63 9.46 1.54 2.83
C VAL A 63 7.96 1.52 2.66
N LEU A 64 7.42 0.46 2.09
CA LEU A 64 5.97 0.25 1.98
C LEU A 64 5.57 -0.85 2.93
N GLY A 65 4.54 -0.63 3.73
CA GLY A 65 3.96 -1.73 4.48
C GLY A 65 2.85 -1.33 5.42
N PRO A 66 2.25 -2.34 6.06
CA PRO A 66 2.39 -3.78 5.79
C PRO A 66 1.76 -4.26 4.47
N VAL A 67 2.15 -5.43 3.96
CA VAL A 67 1.55 -6.03 2.75
C VAL A 67 0.31 -6.87 3.08
N ASN A 68 0.31 -7.58 4.20
CA ASN A 68 -0.68 -8.60 4.53
C ASN A 68 -1.02 -8.63 6.03
N GLU A 69 -1.03 -7.48 6.71
CA GLU A 69 -1.41 -7.39 8.11
C GLU A 69 -2.93 -7.24 8.25
N TRP A 70 -3.62 -8.32 7.91
CA TRP A 70 -5.08 -8.39 7.82
C TRP A 70 -5.79 -7.99 9.12
N GLY A 71 -5.24 -8.38 10.27
CA GLY A 71 -5.86 -8.07 11.56
C GLY A 71 -5.87 -6.56 11.86
N GLU A 72 -4.84 -5.83 11.43
CA GLU A 72 -4.74 -4.38 11.64
C GLU A 72 -5.33 -3.58 10.48
N GLY A 73 -5.89 -4.25 9.45
CA GLY A 73 -6.48 -3.60 8.28
C GLY A 73 -5.45 -2.96 7.32
N SER A 74 -4.18 -3.35 7.44
CA SER A 74 -3.06 -2.81 6.67
C SER A 74 -2.58 -3.85 5.67
N TYR A 75 -3.28 -3.93 4.53
CA TYR A 75 -3.05 -4.95 3.51
C TYR A 75 -3.11 -4.36 2.11
N ILE A 76 -2.22 -4.82 1.23
CA ILE A 76 -2.25 -4.61 -0.23
C ILE A 76 -2.04 -5.92 -0.99
N GLU A 77 -1.94 -7.04 -0.27
CA GLU A 77 -2.04 -8.37 -0.84
C GLU A 77 -3.31 -8.48 -1.72
N PRO A 78 -3.20 -9.07 -2.92
CA PRO A 78 -4.35 -9.21 -3.80
C PRO A 78 -5.53 -9.89 -3.11
N CYS A 79 -6.71 -9.28 -3.20
CA CYS A 79 -7.87 -9.71 -2.44
C CYS A 79 -9.18 -9.33 -3.13
N VAL A 80 -10.32 -9.81 -2.61
CA VAL A 80 -11.64 -9.53 -3.21
C VAL A 80 -12.04 -8.05 -3.20
N GLU A 81 -11.47 -7.24 -2.30
CA GLU A 81 -11.81 -5.82 -2.18
C GLU A 81 -11.12 -4.95 -3.24
N PHE A 82 -9.82 -5.19 -3.47
CA PHE A 82 -8.98 -4.37 -4.35
C PHE A 82 -8.42 -5.10 -5.55
N GLU A 83 -8.69 -6.40 -5.69
CA GLU A 83 -8.07 -7.29 -6.68
C GLU A 83 -6.55 -7.08 -6.67
N PHE A 84 -5.95 -6.71 -7.79
CA PHE A 84 -4.53 -6.36 -7.90
C PHE A 84 -4.26 -4.85 -7.91
N ASP A 85 -5.30 -4.01 -7.82
CA ASP A 85 -5.22 -2.57 -8.13
C ASP A 85 -4.21 -1.82 -7.23
N MET A 86 -4.12 -2.19 -5.95
CA MET A 86 -3.12 -1.60 -5.04
C MET A 86 -1.69 -1.87 -5.52
N LEU A 87 -1.39 -3.08 -6.01
CA LEU A 87 -0.07 -3.40 -6.56
C LEU A 87 0.19 -2.69 -7.88
N GLU A 88 -0.84 -2.52 -8.73
CA GLU A 88 -0.74 -1.73 -9.96
C GLU A 88 -0.37 -0.28 -9.69
N ARG A 89 -0.87 0.31 -8.60
CA ARG A 89 -0.52 1.71 -8.26
C ARG A 89 0.95 1.85 -7.87
N ILE A 90 1.54 0.83 -7.24
CA ILE A 90 2.98 0.80 -6.97
C ILE A 90 3.76 0.76 -8.29
N ARG A 91 3.37 -0.12 -9.23
CA ARG A 91 4.01 -0.21 -10.55
C ARG A 91 3.89 1.09 -11.33
N LYS A 92 2.73 1.74 -11.28
CA LYS A 92 2.51 3.01 -11.97
C LYS A 92 3.41 4.14 -11.45
N VAL A 93 3.64 4.20 -10.14
CA VAL A 93 4.44 5.27 -9.52
C VAL A 93 5.94 5.01 -9.60
N PHE A 94 6.36 3.78 -9.36
CA PHE A 94 7.78 3.41 -9.20
C PHE A 94 8.34 2.51 -10.31
N GLY A 95 7.49 1.91 -11.14
CA GLY A 95 7.88 1.01 -12.22
C GLY A 95 8.19 1.71 -13.55
N ILE A 96 8.38 0.90 -14.59
CA ILE A 96 8.72 1.35 -15.94
C ILE A 96 7.46 1.93 -16.62
N PRO A 97 7.56 3.02 -17.40
CA PRO A 97 6.42 3.74 -17.98
C PRO A 97 5.52 2.94 -18.94
N GLU A 98 5.96 1.77 -19.42
CA GLU A 98 5.26 1.01 -20.45
C GLU A 98 4.48 -0.18 -19.84
N PRO A 99 3.13 -0.12 -19.80
CA PRO A 99 2.29 -1.22 -19.28
C PRO A 99 2.48 -2.53 -20.04
N SER A 100 2.95 -2.47 -21.29
CA SER A 100 3.20 -3.64 -22.14
C SER A 100 4.29 -4.59 -21.60
N GLY A 101 5.13 -4.11 -20.66
CA GLY A 101 6.15 -4.93 -20.00
C GLY A 101 5.73 -5.46 -18.62
N TRP A 102 4.51 -5.19 -18.16
CA TRP A 102 4.08 -5.62 -16.83
C TRP A 102 3.66 -7.10 -16.83
N PRO A 103 3.91 -7.83 -15.72
CA PRO A 103 3.49 -9.22 -15.62
C PRO A 103 1.96 -9.31 -15.63
N VAL A 104 1.44 -10.39 -16.21
CA VAL A 104 0.02 -10.72 -16.13
C VAL A 104 -0.31 -11.09 -14.69
N ASN A 105 -1.33 -10.45 -14.11
CA ASN A 105 -1.86 -10.86 -12.83
C ASN A 105 -2.69 -12.13 -13.02
N ILE A 106 -2.42 -13.15 -12.21
CA ILE A 106 -3.13 -14.43 -12.23
C ILE A 106 -3.67 -14.66 -10.82
N GLY A 107 -4.99 -14.74 -10.70
CA GLY A 107 -5.69 -15.17 -9.50
C GLY A 107 -6.09 -16.65 -9.57
N PRO A 108 -6.61 -17.21 -8.47
CA PRO A 108 -7.06 -18.61 -8.43
C PRO A 108 -8.08 -18.98 -9.52
N SER A 109 -9.02 -18.09 -9.85
CA SER A 109 -10.05 -18.33 -10.87
C SER A 109 -9.48 -18.47 -12.28
N ASP A 110 -8.39 -17.75 -12.58
CA ASP A 110 -7.76 -17.79 -13.91
C ASP A 110 -7.12 -19.15 -14.22
N ILE A 111 -6.84 -19.93 -13.17
CA ILE A 111 -6.30 -21.29 -13.27
C ILE A 111 -7.33 -22.37 -12.89
N GLY A 112 -8.62 -22.02 -12.86
CA GLY A 112 -9.73 -22.95 -12.61
C GLY A 112 -9.92 -23.34 -11.14
N LEU A 113 -9.39 -22.57 -10.19
CA LEU A 113 -9.64 -22.75 -8.76
C LEU A 113 -10.78 -21.85 -8.26
N GLY A 114 -11.61 -22.37 -7.37
CA GLY A 114 -12.78 -21.68 -6.82
C GLY A 114 -14.09 -22.44 -7.07
N PRO A 115 -15.27 -21.79 -6.91
CA PRO A 115 -15.43 -20.38 -6.55
C PRO A 115 -15.06 -20.07 -5.09
N TYR A 116 -14.60 -18.84 -4.84
CA TYR A 116 -14.31 -18.30 -3.51
C TYR A 116 -15.25 -17.15 -3.16
N ASP A 117 -16.47 -17.20 -3.68
CA ASP A 117 -17.46 -16.13 -3.57
C ASP A 117 -17.71 -15.79 -2.09
N LEU A 118 -17.26 -14.61 -1.70
CA LEU A 118 -17.67 -13.94 -0.48
C LEU A 118 -18.70 -12.89 -0.92
N THR A 119 -19.94 -13.02 -0.45
CA THR A 119 -20.97 -11.99 -0.69
C THR A 119 -20.48 -10.67 -0.08
N LYS A 120 -20.36 -9.64 -0.92
CA LYS A 120 -20.07 -8.26 -0.49
C LYS A 120 -21.16 -7.73 0.46
#